data_AF-A0A1A7WIP4-F1
#
_entry.id   AF-A0A1A7WIP4-F1
#
_cell.length_a   1.000
_cell.length_b   1.000
_cell.length_c   1.000
_cell.angle_alpha   90.00
_cell.angle_beta   90.00
_cell.angle_gamma   90.00
#
_symmetry.space_group_name_H-M   'P 1'
#
loop_
_entity.id
_entity.type
_entity.pdbx_description
1 polymer ?
#
loop_
_entity_poly.entity_id
_entity_poly.type
_entity_poly.pdbx_seq_one_letter_code
_entity_poly.pdbx_strand_id
1 'polypeptide(L)'
;MACRDVEKGEEAAASIRAEYSKAQVEVRELDLADTCSIRAFAQKFLREVDRLHILINNAGVMMCPYMKTIDGFEMHIGVNHLGYTLGCNWIKTCHISRICW
;
A
#
# COMPACT_ATOMS: atom_id res chain seq x y z
N MET A 1 -1.87 6.67 4.03
CA MET A 1 -2.73 5.60 3.51
C MET A 1 -2.36 5.34 2.06
N ALA A 2 -2.13 4.08 1.69
CA ALA A 2 -1.75 3.70 0.33
C ALA A 2 -2.91 2.92 -0.29
N CYS A 3 -3.43 3.37 -1.44
CA CYS A 3 -4.68 2.86 -2.03
C CYS A 3 -4.58 2.78 -3.55
N ARG A 4 -5.26 1.79 -4.14
CA ARG A 4 -5.42 1.70 -5.61
C ARG A 4 -6.36 2.76 -6.20
N ASP A 5 -7.28 3.26 -5.38
CA ASP A 5 -8.28 4.27 -5.74
C ASP A 5 -8.03 5.49 -4.85
N VAL A 6 -7.37 6.51 -5.42
CA VAL A 6 -6.94 7.70 -4.68
C VAL A 6 -8.14 8.56 -4.28
N GLU A 7 -9.20 8.60 -5.09
CA GLU A 7 -10.40 9.39 -4.80
C GLU A 7 -11.10 8.86 -3.56
N LYS A 8 -11.41 7.56 -3.52
CA LYS A 8 -11.96 6.92 -2.31
C LYS A 8 -11.02 7.02 -1.12
N GLY A 9 -9.71 6.97 -1.36
CA GLY A 9 -8.71 7.17 -0.33
C GLY A 9 -8.78 8.55 0.30
N GLU A 10 -8.92 9.61 -0.52
CA GLU A 10 -9.02 10.99 -0.03
C GLU A 10 -10.33 11.28 0.65
N GLU A 11 -11.44 10.68 0.22
CA GLU A 11 -12.72 10.72 0.94
C GLU A 11 -12.56 10.18 2.37
N ALA A 12 -11.99 8.99 2.51
CA ALA A 12 -11.75 8.38 3.83
C ALA A 12 -10.76 9.21 4.66
N ALA A 13 -9.69 9.74 4.05
CA ALA A 13 -8.74 10.60 4.75
C ALA A 13 -9.39 11.91 5.21
N ALA A 14 -10.29 12.49 4.41
CA ALA A 14 -11.05 13.67 4.80
C ALA A 14 -11.97 13.40 6.00
N SER A 15 -12.66 12.25 6.04
CA SER A 15 -13.45 11.85 7.21
C SER A 15 -12.59 11.73 8.47
N ILE A 16 -11.42 11.09 8.39
CA ILE A 16 -10.49 10.96 9.52
C ILE A 16 -9.99 12.32 9.99
N ARG A 17 -9.59 13.20 9.07
CA ARG A 17 -9.11 14.56 9.40
C ARG A 17 -10.22 15.42 10.02
N ALA A 18 -11.48 15.21 9.63
CA ALA A 18 -12.63 15.90 10.20
C ALA A 18 -12.94 15.43 11.63
N GLU A 19 -12.83 14.12 11.90
CA GLU A 19 -13.06 13.55 13.23
C GLU A 19 -11.89 13.82 14.19
N TYR A 20 -10.66 13.80 13.67
CA TYR A 20 -9.42 13.97 14.43
C TYR A 20 -8.58 15.11 13.86
N SER A 21 -8.75 16.32 14.41
CA SER A 21 -8.10 17.55 13.91
C SER A 21 -6.56 17.55 13.95
N LYS A 22 -5.93 16.63 14.69
CA LYS A 22 -4.47 16.45 14.75
C LYS A 22 -3.97 15.30 13.87
N ALA A 23 -4.86 14.53 13.24
CA ALA A 23 -4.47 13.41 12.41
C ALA A 23 -3.81 13.92 11.13
N GLN A 24 -2.56 13.50 10.90
CA GLN A 24 -1.86 13.74 9.65
C GLN A 24 -2.03 12.51 8.77
N VAL A 25 -2.98 12.60 7.83
CA VAL A 25 -3.28 11.52 6.89
C VAL A 25 -2.94 11.99 5.48
N GLU A 26 -1.97 11.33 4.84
CA GLU A 26 -1.64 11.48 3.42
C GLU A 26 -2.19 10.28 2.65
N VAL A 27 -2.73 10.51 1.45
CA VAL A 27 -3.10 9.42 0.53
C VAL A 27 -2.06 9.32 -0.57
N ARG A 28 -1.68 8.09 -0.90
CA ARG A 28 -0.72 7.79 -1.96
C ARG A 28 -1.25 6.64 -2.79
N GLU A 29 -1.03 6.72 -4.09
CA GLU A 29 -1.40 5.65 -5.01
C GLU A 29 -0.50 4.42 -4.80
N LEU A 30 -1.11 3.25 -4.68
CA LEU A 30 -0.42 1.96 -4.62
C LEU A 30 -1.38 0.86 -5.11
N ASP A 31 -1.01 0.20 -6.20
CA ASP A 31 -1.68 -1.02 -6.64
C ASP A 31 -0.78 -2.23 -6.38
N LEU A 32 -1.25 -3.15 -5.52
CA LEU A 32 -0.54 -4.39 -5.22
C LEU A 32 -0.65 -5.43 -6.34
N ALA A 33 -1.54 -5.24 -7.31
CA ALA A 33 -1.66 -6.06 -8.50
C ALA A 33 -0.72 -5.61 -9.65
N ASP A 34 0.10 -4.58 -9.43
CA ASP A 34 1.06 -4.09 -10.41
C ASP A 34 2.43 -3.89 -9.75
N THR A 35 3.40 -4.74 -10.08
CA THR A 35 4.75 -4.61 -9.53
C THR A 35 5.46 -3.30 -9.91
N CYS A 36 5.10 -2.68 -11.04
CA CYS A 36 5.61 -1.36 -11.39
C CYS A 36 5.06 -0.28 -10.47
N SER A 37 3.77 -0.34 -10.13
CA SER A 37 3.15 0.53 -9.13
C SER A 37 3.81 0.39 -7.75
N ILE A 38 4.02 -0.85 -7.28
CA ILE A 38 4.71 -1.12 -6.01
C ILE A 38 6.12 -0.50 -6.00
N ARG A 39 6.88 -0.67 -7.09
CA ARG A 39 8.24 -0.13 -7.19
C ARG A 39 8.25 1.40 -7.24
N ALA A 40 7.36 2.01 -8.03
CA ALA A 40 7.25 3.47 -8.12
C ALA A 40 6.87 4.08 -6.77
N PHE A 41 5.90 3.48 -6.07
CA PHE A 41 5.50 3.86 -4.72
C PHE A 41 6.69 3.77 -3.76
N ALA A 42 7.38 2.62 -3.71
CA ALA A 42 8.51 2.43 -2.80
C ALA A 42 9.63 3.44 -3.06
N GLN A 43 9.99 3.68 -4.33
CA GLN A 43 11.02 4.67 -4.67
C GLN A 43 10.63 6.09 -4.24
N LYS A 44 9.37 6.48 -4.43
CA LYS A 44 8.88 7.79 -3.99
C LYS A 44 8.86 7.89 -2.47
N PHE A 45 8.37 6.85 -1.81
CA PHE A 45 8.30 6.76 -0.35
C PHE A 45 9.67 6.87 0.31
N LEU A 46 10.67 6.11 -0.17
CA LEU A 46 12.04 6.14 0.35
C LEU A 46 12.74 7.50 0.18
N ARG A 47 12.32 8.31 -0.79
CA ARG A 47 12.88 9.67 -0.99
C ARG A 47 12.26 10.72 -0.07
N GLU A 48 11.02 10.50 0.35
CA GLU A 48 10.23 11.49 1.08
C GLU A 48 10.12 11.18 2.57
N VAL A 49 10.31 9.91 2.95
CA VAL A 49 10.12 9.43 4.33
C VAL A 49 11.41 8.83 4.85
N ASP A 50 12.04 9.52 5.79
CA ASP A 50 13.29 9.06 6.43
C ASP A 50 13.09 7.82 7.31
N ARG A 51 11.94 7.72 7.99
CA ARG A 51 11.67 6.64 8.96
C ARG A 51 10.24 6.13 8.89
N LEU A 52 10.12 4.80 8.79
CA LEU A 52 8.84 4.09 8.89
C LEU A 52 8.76 3.34 10.23
N HIS A 53 7.79 3.73 11.06
CA HIS A 53 7.60 3.09 12.36
C HIS A 53 6.80 1.78 12.27
N ILE A 54 5.69 1.82 11.54
CA ILE A 54 4.75 0.71 11.43
C ILE A 54 4.30 0.60 9.97
N LEU A 55 4.44 -0.60 9.42
CA LEU A 55 3.80 -0.99 8.17
C LEU A 55 2.62 -1.91 8.50
N ILE A 56 1.42 -1.56 8.00
CA ILE A 56 0.20 -2.34 8.16
C ILE A 56 -0.21 -2.85 6.78
N ASN A 57 -0.15 -4.16 6.61
CA ASN A 57 -0.48 -4.84 5.36
C ASN A 57 -1.97 -5.25 5.37
N ASN A 58 -2.87 -4.29 5.10
CA ASN A 58 -4.32 -4.50 5.18
C ASN A 58 -5.04 -4.74 3.83
N ALA A 59 -4.49 -4.27 2.71
CA ALA A 59 -5.06 -4.46 1.37
C ALA A 59 -5.19 -5.94 0.92
N GLY A 60 -6.38 -6.53 1.05
CA GLY A 60 -6.69 -7.87 0.58
C GLY A 60 -7.79 -7.90 -0.48
N VAL A 61 -7.67 -8.81 -1.45
CA VAL A 61 -8.76 -9.16 -2.39
C VAL A 61 -9.35 -10.49 -1.97
N MET A 62 -10.67 -10.54 -1.78
CA MET A 62 -11.42 -11.75 -1.46
C MET A 62 -12.61 -11.88 -2.41
N MET A 63 -12.84 -13.09 -2.91
CA MET A 63 -14.01 -13.45 -3.73
C MET A 63 -14.09 -12.72 -5.08
N CYS A 64 -12.95 -12.49 -5.73
CA CYS A 64 -12.94 -12.01 -7.12
C CYS A 64 -13.09 -13.18 -8.10
N PRO A 65 -13.78 -12.98 -9.26
CA PRO A 65 -13.73 -13.92 -10.36
C PRO A 65 -12.28 -14.11 -10.83
N TYR A 66 -11.99 -15.25 -11.48
CA TYR A 66 -10.63 -15.53 -11.94
C TYR A 66 -10.12 -14.40 -12.84
N MET A 67 -9.11 -13.71 -12.36
CA MET A 67 -8.44 -12.61 -13.03
C MET A 67 -6.94 -12.74 -12.80
N LYS A 68 -6.18 -12.09 -13.67
CA LYS A 68 -4.73 -12.01 -13.54
C LYS A 68 -4.32 -10.58 -13.18
N THR A 69 -3.25 -10.45 -12.41
CA THR A 69 -2.52 -9.20 -12.24
C THR A 69 -1.91 -8.75 -13.57
N ILE A 70 -1.42 -7.51 -13.64
CA ILE A 70 -0.73 -7.00 -14.83
C ILE A 70 0.49 -7.87 -15.15
N ASP A 71 1.16 -8.37 -14.12
CA ASP A 71 2.31 -9.27 -14.23
C ASP A 71 1.94 -10.72 -14.58
N GLY A 72 0.65 -11.02 -14.77
CA GLY A 72 0.16 -12.32 -15.20
C GLY A 72 -0.05 -13.36 -14.08
N PHE A 73 0.11 -12.98 -12.81
CA PHE A 73 -0.18 -13.85 -11.66
C PHE A 73 -1.68 -13.92 -11.39
N GLU A 74 -2.16 -15.01 -10.79
CA GLU A 74 -3.53 -15.08 -10.31
C GLU A 74 -3.77 -13.99 -9.25
N MET A 75 -4.93 -13.30 -9.31
CA MET A 75 -5.20 -12.08 -8.54
C MET A 75 -5.03 -12.26 -7.03
N HIS A 76 -5.51 -13.36 -6.43
CA HIS A 76 -5.35 -13.58 -5.00
C HIS A 76 -3.89 -13.82 -4.61
N ILE A 77 -3.14 -14.61 -5.38
CA ILE A 77 -1.70 -14.83 -5.13
C ILE A 77 -0.89 -13.55 -5.34
N GLY A 78 -1.19 -12.82 -6.41
CA GLY A 78 -0.54 -11.57 -6.77
C GLY A 78 -0.71 -10.50 -5.71
N VAL A 79 -1.94 -10.25 -5.26
CA VAL A 79 -2.22 -9.16 -4.31
C VAL A 79 -1.94 -9.57 -2.86
N ASN A 80 -2.48 -10.70 -2.41
CA ASN A 80 -2.49 -11.05 -0.99
C ASN A 80 -1.17 -11.68 -0.50
N HIS A 81 -0.27 -12.09 -1.40
CA HIS A 81 1.00 -12.70 -1.03
C HIS A 81 2.20 -12.00 -1.67
N LEU A 82 2.21 -11.87 -3.00
CA LEU A 82 3.35 -11.28 -3.71
C LEU A 82 3.44 -9.77 -3.49
N GLY A 83 2.33 -9.05 -3.58
CA GLY A 83 2.27 -7.60 -3.41
C GLY A 83 2.81 -7.14 -2.06
N TYR A 84 2.40 -7.80 -0.98
CA TYR A 84 2.92 -7.53 0.36
C TYR A 84 4.38 -7.90 0.55
N THR A 85 4.78 -9.08 0.06
CA THR A 85 6.17 -9.54 0.19
C THR A 85 7.12 -8.60 -0.54
N LEU A 86 6.74 -8.18 -1.74
CA LEU A 86 7.50 -7.23 -2.55
C LEU A 86 7.52 -5.86 -1.89
N GLY A 87 6.37 -5.27 -1.56
CA GLY A 87 6.28 -3.96 -0.91
C GLY A 87 7.13 -3.87 0.36
N CYS A 88 7.06 -4.90 1.22
CA CYS A 88 7.92 -5.03 2.39
C CYS A 88 9.41 -5.05 2.01
N ASN A 89 9.82 -5.84 1.02
CA ASN A 89 11.23 -5.94 0.63
C ASN A 89 11.80 -4.64 0.08
N TRP A 90 11.02 -3.87 -0.68
CA TRP A 90 11.48 -2.59 -1.21
C TRP A 90 11.57 -1.50 -0.13
N ILE A 91 10.65 -1.51 0.84
CA ILE A 91 10.59 -0.50 1.90
C ILE A 91 11.53 -0.81 3.08
N LYS A 92 12.02 -2.05 3.22
CA LYS A 92 13.01 -2.47 4.25
C LYS A 92 14.33 -1.68 4.25
N THR A 93 14.60 -0.89 3.20
CA THR A 93 15.74 0.02 3.15
C THR A 93 15.58 1.21 4.12
N CYS A 94 14.34 1.61 4.44
CA CYS A 94 14.05 2.47 5.59
C CYS A 94 14.20 1.64 6.88
N HIS A 95 14.68 2.23 7.97
CA HIS A 95 14.73 1.58 9.28
C HIS A 95 13.31 1.25 9.80
N ILE A 96 12.75 0.11 9.37
CA ILE A 96 11.44 -0.37 9.79
C ILE A 96 11.56 -0.90 11.22
N SER A 97 10.82 -0.31 12.13
CA SER A 97 10.85 -0.70 13.55
C SER A 97 9.90 -1.86 13.87
N ARG A 98 8.85 -2.08 13.05
CA ARG A 98 7.85 -3.14 13.24
C ARG A 98 7.01 -3.39 11.97
N ILE A 99 6.69 -4.66 11.68
CA ILE A 99 5.74 -5.07 10.63
C ILE A 99 4.55 -5.74 11.33
N CYS A 100 3.34 -5.26 11.10
CA CYS A 100 2.11 -5.91 11.55
C CYS A 100 1.38 -6.50 10.34
N TRP A 101 1.06 -7.80 10.43
CA TRP A 101 0.19 -8.52 9.50
C TRP A 101 -1.27 -8.36 9.94
#